data_AF-A0AB35MCJ2-F1
#
_entry.id   AF-A0AB35MCJ2-F1
#
_cell.length_a   1.000
_cell.length_b   1.000
_cell.length_c   1.000
_cell.angle_alpha   90.00
_cell.angle_beta   90.00
_cell.angle_gamma   90.00
#
_symmetry.space_group_name_H-M   'P 1'
#
loop_
_entity.id
_entity.type
_entity.pdbx_description
1 polymer ?
#
loop_
_entity_poly.entity_id
_entity_poly.type
_entity_poly.pdbx_seq_one_letter_code
_entity_poly.pdbx_strand_id
1 'polypeptide(L)' 'MRNLLFDTLGLAGFASLTGGLYLRFGLADALMVSGSLLLVLALLGARAIRKGAS' A
#
# COMPACT_ATOMS: atom_id res chain seq x y z
N MET A 1 -16.22 9.06 7.80
CA MET A 1 -15.28 8.07 8.36
C MET A 1 -16.05 6.79 8.68
N ARG A 2 -16.60 6.11 7.67
CA ARG A 2 -17.74 5.20 7.88
C ARG A 2 -17.34 3.76 8.24
N ASN A 3 -16.04 3.42 8.17
CA ASN A 3 -15.54 2.05 8.35
C ASN A 3 -14.11 2.01 8.93
N LEU A 4 -13.89 2.63 10.10
CA LEU A 4 -12.60 2.60 10.80
C LEU A 4 -12.05 1.17 11.00
N LEU A 5 -12.94 0.18 11.20
CA LEU A 5 -12.56 -1.24 11.30
C LEU A 5 -11.90 -1.78 10.05
N PHE A 6 -12.39 -1.42 8.86
CA PHE A 6 -11.79 -1.88 7.61
C PHE A 6 -10.47 -1.15 7.32
N ASP A 7 -10.39 0.12 7.69
CA ASP A 7 -9.16 0.91 7.54
C ASP A 7 -8.04 0.34 8.44
N THR A 8 -8.34 0.01 9.71
CA THR A 8 -7.36 -0.59 10.62
C THR A 8 -6.99 -2.03 10.26
N LEU A 9 -7.95 -2.85 9.80
CA LEU A 9 -7.66 -4.19 9.30
C LEU A 9 -6.77 -4.15 8.04
N GLY A 10 -7.02 -3.20 7.13
CA GLY A 10 -6.19 -2.99 5.95
C GLY A 10 -4.76 -2.60 6.31
N LEU A 11 -4.59 -1.65 7.24
CA LEU A 11 -3.28 -1.25 7.77
C LEU A 11 -2.55 -2.41 8.46
N ALA A 12 -3.24 -3.17 9.30
CA ALA A 12 -2.66 -4.31 10.01
C ALA A 12 -2.23 -5.45 9.05
N GLY A 13 -3.06 -5.73 8.03
CA GLY A 13 -2.74 -6.69 6.98
C GLY A 13 -1.53 -6.26 6.15
N PHE A 14 -1.48 -4.99 5.72
CA PHE A 14 -0.35 -4.44 4.98
C PHE A 14 0.95 -4.46 5.79
N ALA A 15 0.87 -4.10 7.08
CA ALA A 15 2.00 -4.17 8.01
C ALA A 15 2.49 -5.62 8.19
N SER A 16 1.57 -6.58 8.35
CA SER A 16 1.91 -8.00 8.47
C SER A 16 2.56 -8.56 7.20
N LEU A 17 2.08 -8.17 6.03
CA LEU A 17 2.65 -8.58 4.74
C LEU A 17 4.07 -8.03 4.55
N THR A 18 4.26 -6.74 4.84
CA THR A 18 5.59 -6.10 4.77
C THR A 18 6.54 -6.69 5.80
N GLY A 19 6.05 -6.98 7.02
CA GLY A 19 6.81 -7.67 8.05
C GLY A 19 7.20 -9.10 7.66
N GLY A 20 6.31 -9.85 7.00
CA GLY A 20 6.62 -11.18 6.47
C GLY A 20 7.70 -11.15 5.39
N LEU A 21 7.64 -10.17 4.48
CA LEU A 21 8.70 -9.94 3.48
C LEU A 21 10.03 -9.61 4.14
N TYR A 22 10.01 -8.74 5.15
CA TYR A 22 11.20 -8.39 5.93
C TYR A 22 11.84 -9.62 6.58
N LEU A 23 11.04 -10.47 7.23
CA LEU A 23 11.55 -11.68 7.89
C LEU A 23 12.10 -12.71 6.91
N ARG A 24 11.55 -12.80 5.70
CA ARG A 24 11.93 -13.83 4.71
C ARG A 24 13.09 -13.41 3.81
N PHE A 25 13.08 -12.16 3.36
CA PHE A 25 13.95 -11.66 2.29
C PHE A 25 14.85 -10.51 2.76
N GLY A 26 14.58 -9.95 3.94
CA GLY A 26 15.34 -8.85 4.52
C GLY A 26 14.76 -7.48 4.20
N LEU A 27 15.45 -6.44 4.67
CA LEU A 27 14.97 -5.07 4.65
C LEU A 27 14.83 -4.48 3.24
N ALA A 28 15.82 -4.75 2.38
CA ALA A 28 15.88 -4.18 1.04
C ALA A 28 14.66 -4.63 0.21
N ASP A 29 14.40 -5.93 0.17
CA ASP A 29 13.29 -6.48 -0.62
C ASP A 29 11.93 -6.01 -0.09
N ALA A 30 11.76 -5.92 1.23
CA ALA A 30 10.53 -5.40 1.84
C ALA A 30 10.26 -3.94 1.45
N LEU A 31 11.30 -3.09 1.45
CA LEU A 31 11.20 -1.70 1.03
C LEU A 31 10.92 -1.56 -0.47
N MET A 32 11.55 -2.38 -1.32
CA MET A 32 11.33 -2.35 -2.77
C MET A 32 9.88 -2.74 -3.12
N VAL A 33 9.35 -3.78 -2.47
CA VAL A 33 7.97 -4.23 -2.71
C VAL A 33 6.97 -3.20 -2.17
N SER A 34 7.15 -2.71 -0.95
CA SER A 34 6.26 -1.69 -0.36
C SER A 34 6.30 -0.38 -1.17
N GLY A 35 7.49 0.08 -1.56
CA GLY A 35 7.68 1.29 -2.36
C GLY A 35 7.07 1.19 -3.76
N SER A 36 7.22 0.04 -4.44
CA SER A 36 6.59 -0.17 -5.75
C SER A 36 5.06 -0.18 -5.65
N LEU A 37 4.50 -0.75 -4.58
CA LEU A 37 3.05 -0.72 -4.33
C LEU A 37 2.54 0.71 -4.11
N LEU A 38 3.25 1.51 -3.31
CA LEU A 38 2.94 2.93 -3.08
C LEU A 38 3.00 3.73 -4.39
N LEU A 39 3.99 3.46 -5.24
CA LEU A 39 4.10 4.10 -6.55
C LEU A 39 2.90 3.78 -7.45
N VAL A 40 2.48 2.51 -7.51
CA VAL A 40 1.29 2.10 -8.28
C VAL A 40 0.03 2.79 -7.76
N LEU A 41 -0.15 2.86 -6.43
CA LEU A 41 -1.29 3.58 -5.84
C LEU A 41 -1.28 5.08 -6.18
N ALA A 42 -0.11 5.72 -6.14
CA ALA A 42 0.03 7.12 -6.53
C ALA A 42 -0.35 7.35 -8.01
N LEU A 43 0.08 6.46 -8.91
CA LEU A 43 -0.27 6.52 -10.33
C LEU A 43 -1.77 6.30 -10.57
N LEU A 44 -2.39 5.33 -9.88
CA LEU A 44 -3.83 5.09 -9.94
C LEU A 44 -4.62 6.29 -9.40
N GLY A 45 -4.16 6.88 -8.29
CA GLY A 45 -4.74 8.11 -7.73
C GLY A 45 -4.64 9.28 -8.71
N ALA A 46 -3.46 9.52 -9.29
CA ALA A 46 -3.27 10.55 -10.31
C ALA A 46 -4.17 10.33 -11.54
N ARG A 47 -4.34 9.08 -11.98
CA ARG A 47 -5.25 8.72 -13.08
C ARG A 47 -6.71 8.95 -12.71
N ALA A 48 -7.13 8.60 -11.49
CA ALA A 48 -8.49 8.81 -11.01
C ALA A 48 -8.84 10.30 -10.93
N ILE A 49 -7.92 11.11 -10.39
CA ILE A 49 -8.06 12.58 -10.34
C ILE A 49 -8.20 13.15 -11.76
N ARG A 50 -7.34 12.73 -12.69
CA ARG A 50 -7.43 13.16 -14.09
C ARG A 50 -8.78 12.80 -14.72
N LYS A 51 -9.29 11.59 -14.48
CA LYS A 51 -10.57 11.13 -15.05
C LYS A 51 -11.78 11.84 -14.43
N GLY A 52 -11.72 12.25 -13.16
CA GLY A 52 -12.77 13.04 -12.52
C GLY A 52 -12.80 14.52 -12.91
N ALA A 53 -11.76 15.01 -13.60
CA ALA A 53 -11.64 16.40 -14.06
C ALA A 53 -11.97 16.61 -15.55
N SER A 54 -12.33 15.54 -16.28
CA SER A 54 -12.84 15.58 -17.67
C SER A 54 -14.32 15.21 -17.71
#